data_AF-A0A9P4H1Z9-F1
#
_entry.id   AF-A0A9P4H1Z9-F1
#
_cell.length_a   1.000
_cell.length_b   1.000
_cell.length_c   1.000
_cell.angle_alpha   90.00
_cell.angle_beta   90.00
_cell.angle_gamma   90.00
#
_symmetry.space_group_name_H-M   'P 1'
#
loop_
_entity.id
_entity.type
_entity.pdbx_description
1 polymer ?
#
loop_
_entity_poly.entity_id
_entity_poly.type
_entity_poly.pdbx_seq_one_letter_code
_entity_poly.pdbx_strand_id
1 'polypeptide(L)'
;MTTGVDSTPYLEFARWRNDLVLSITKPELVKIRHAKTDRGCWVHAQMLRDCCPMILDPTYDLKDHHSPATLSCFVQWLYTGAYNPVDRKVRALKVDEPNANIRIEKVEGTDGIMDEAVKVSVLAWELGQHLGCEAFKDYAMQHLFVAFSRAGVQPLTAGTVHYVLRDRGKFGTIGYDELRVFFEDIVARNWGDETIVSHGNKNTWKLLLTKRSRFRRKFLDCSLSTPEQRRAIPLNLDTYLCDPDGEKQR
;
A
#
# COMPACT_ATOMS: atom_id res chain seq x y z
N MET A 1 -50.47 3.49 -5.12
CA MET A 1 -49.80 2.17 -5.15
C MET A 1 -48.30 2.42 -5.23
N THR A 2 -47.62 2.19 -4.09
CA THR A 2 -46.20 1.84 -3.87
C THR A 2 -45.21 2.05 -5.03
N THR A 3 -44.34 3.06 -5.00
CA THR A 3 -42.99 3.09 -4.38
C THR A 3 -42.07 1.92 -4.75
N GLY A 4 -41.07 2.20 -5.58
CA GLY A 4 -39.84 1.42 -5.72
C GLY A 4 -38.67 2.38 -5.74
N VAL A 5 -38.21 2.79 -4.56
CA VAL A 5 -36.98 3.57 -4.37
C VAL A 5 -35.84 2.55 -4.34
N ASP A 6 -35.03 2.52 -5.39
CA ASP A 6 -33.72 1.88 -5.35
C ASP A 6 -32.81 2.73 -4.45
N SER A 7 -32.66 2.27 -3.22
CA SER A 7 -31.79 2.85 -2.21
C SER A 7 -30.37 2.32 -2.38
N THR A 8 -29.63 2.89 -3.33
CA THR A 8 -28.16 2.83 -3.33
C THR A 8 -27.65 4.08 -2.60
N PRO A 9 -26.90 3.97 -1.49
CA PRO A 9 -26.33 5.14 -0.86
C PRO A 9 -25.17 5.65 -1.73
N TYR A 10 -25.49 6.55 -2.65
CA TYR A 10 -24.52 7.48 -3.21
C TYR A 10 -23.99 8.34 -2.06
N LEU A 11 -22.83 7.95 -1.50
CA LEU A 11 -21.99 8.88 -0.78
C LEU A 11 -21.47 9.88 -1.82
N GLU A 12 -22.26 10.91 -2.11
CA GLU A 12 -21.75 12.15 -2.67
C GLU A 12 -20.73 12.70 -1.68
N PHE A 13 -19.46 12.39 -1.91
CA PHE A 13 -18.36 13.13 -1.31
C PHE A 13 -18.52 14.58 -1.73
N ALA A 14 -19.07 15.38 -0.81
CA ALA A 14 -19.27 16.80 -0.98
C ALA A 14 -18.02 17.41 -1.63
N ARG A 15 -18.21 18.08 -2.76
CA ARG A 15 -17.18 18.91 -3.39
C ARG A 15 -16.52 19.73 -2.30
N TRP A 16 -15.23 19.47 -2.08
CA TRP A 16 -14.37 20.10 -1.11
C TRP A 16 -14.31 21.61 -1.39
N ARG A 17 -15.27 22.35 -0.85
CA ARG A 17 -15.18 23.80 -0.70
C ARG A 17 -14.44 24.06 0.59
N ASN A 18 -13.38 24.86 0.48
CA ASN A 18 -12.88 25.65 1.58
C ASN A 18 -14.08 26.34 2.24
N ASP A 19 -14.10 26.39 3.57
CA ASP A 19 -15.15 26.94 4.44
C ASP A 19 -16.09 25.89 5.06
N LEU A 20 -15.59 25.22 6.10
CA LEU A 20 -16.39 24.80 7.26
C LEU A 20 -15.44 24.58 8.44
N VAL A 21 -15.08 25.70 9.09
CA VAL A 21 -14.61 25.69 10.47
C VAL A 21 -15.85 25.51 11.34
N LEU A 22 -16.17 24.27 11.69
CA LEU A 22 -16.96 23.98 12.87
C LEU A 22 -15.96 23.69 13.99
N SER A 23 -15.61 24.74 14.74
CA SER A 23 -14.97 24.58 16.04
C SER A 23 -15.99 23.96 16.98
N ILE A 24 -16.05 22.64 17.00
CA ILE A 24 -16.62 21.92 18.12
C ILE A 24 -15.46 21.14 18.73
N THR A 25 -14.99 21.64 19.85
CA THR A 25 -14.24 20.89 20.86
C THR A 25 -15.11 19.72 21.34
N LYS A 26 -15.25 18.69 20.52
CA LYS A 26 -15.90 17.43 20.87
C LYS A 26 -14.80 16.41 21.15
N PRO A 27 -14.70 15.86 22.38
CA PRO A 27 -13.74 14.79 22.72
C PRO A 27 -13.95 13.50 21.90
N GLU A 28 -14.98 13.47 21.06
CA GLU A 28 -15.38 12.37 20.20
C GLU A 28 -14.74 12.41 18.80
N LEU A 29 -14.11 13.52 18.39
CA LEU A 29 -13.52 13.67 17.05
C LEU A 29 -12.02 13.98 17.14
N VAL A 30 -11.23 13.26 16.33
CA VAL A 30 -9.79 13.45 16.14
C VAL A 30 -9.59 14.02 14.74
N LYS A 31 -8.75 15.06 14.62
CA LYS A 31 -8.36 15.59 13.31
C LYS A 31 -7.11 14.85 12.84
N ILE A 32 -7.23 14.10 11.75
CA ILE A 32 -6.07 13.49 11.07
C ILE A 32 -5.65 14.43 9.96
N ARG A 33 -4.39 14.89 9.99
CA ARG A 33 -3.88 15.86 9.01
C ARG A 33 -2.66 15.33 8.28
N HIS A 34 -2.52 15.77 7.04
CA HIS A 34 -1.29 15.65 6.28
C HIS A 34 -0.39 16.86 6.57
N ALA A 35 0.76 16.63 7.21
CA ALA A 35 1.64 17.67 7.74
C ALA A 35 1.96 18.82 6.75
N LYS A 36 2.30 18.50 5.49
CA LYS A 36 2.65 19.55 4.49
C LYS A 36 1.51 20.37 3.94
N THR A 37 0.29 19.82 3.88
CA THR A 37 -0.81 20.46 3.16
C THR A 37 -1.83 21.08 4.12
N ASP A 38 -1.71 20.80 5.43
CA ASP A 38 -2.71 21.02 6.48
C ASP A 38 -4.12 20.50 6.12
N ARG A 39 -4.21 19.74 5.02
CA ARG A 39 -5.44 19.03 4.65
C ARG A 39 -5.60 17.88 5.62
N GLY A 40 -6.76 17.85 6.25
CA GLY A 40 -7.11 16.80 7.17
C GLY A 40 -8.58 16.50 7.11
N CYS A 41 -8.95 15.45 7.79
CA CYS A 41 -10.34 15.04 7.98
C CYS A 41 -10.59 14.85 9.47
N TRP A 42 -11.85 15.02 9.86
CA TRP A 42 -12.29 14.70 11.20
C TRP A 42 -12.81 13.27 11.22
N VAL A 43 -12.37 12.50 12.21
CA VAL A 43 -12.69 11.08 12.36
C VAL A 43 -13.13 10.82 13.78
N HIS A 44 -14.07 9.89 13.98
CA HIS A 44 -14.51 9.53 15.33
C HIS A 44 -13.36 8.88 16.12
N ALA A 45 -13.05 9.46 17.27
CA ALA A 45 -11.96 9.04 18.16
C ALA A 45 -12.11 7.57 18.56
N GLN A 46 -13.35 7.11 18.75
CA GLN A 46 -13.62 5.72 19.11
C GLN A 46 -13.18 4.75 18.00
N MET A 47 -13.51 5.04 16.74
CA MET A 47 -13.11 4.19 15.61
C MET A 47 -11.58 4.11 15.48
N LEU A 48 -10.89 5.23 15.71
CA LEU A 48 -9.42 5.23 15.72
C LEU A 48 -8.86 4.44 16.90
N ARG A 49 -9.44 4.54 18.10
CA ARG A 49 -8.99 3.75 19.25
C ARG A 49 -9.18 2.26 19.04
N ASP A 50 -10.30 1.87 18.42
CA ASP A 50 -10.62 0.46 18.17
C ASP A 50 -9.73 -0.16 17.09
N CYS A 51 -9.31 0.63 16.09
CA CYS A 51 -8.57 0.11 14.94
C CYS A 51 -7.07 0.47 14.93
N CYS A 52 -6.64 1.52 15.63
CA CYS A 52 -5.30 2.12 15.53
C CYS A 52 -4.74 2.39 16.94
N PRO A 53 -4.20 1.37 17.63
CA PRO A 53 -3.72 1.50 19.01
C PRO A 53 -2.57 2.51 19.17
N MET A 54 -1.91 2.88 18.07
CA MET A 54 -0.81 3.86 18.05
C MET A 54 -1.28 5.32 18.10
N ILE A 55 -2.57 5.61 17.90
CA ILE A 55 -3.12 6.97 17.94
C ILE A 55 -3.63 7.25 19.36
N LEU A 56 -2.79 7.87 20.18
CA LEU A 56 -3.13 8.26 21.56
C LEU A 56 -3.43 9.76 21.72
N ASP A 57 -3.15 10.56 20.70
CA ASP A 57 -3.26 12.03 20.74
C ASP A 57 -4.54 12.52 20.02
N PRO A 58 -5.28 13.52 20.57
CA PRO A 58 -6.41 14.17 19.89
C PRO A 58 -6.05 14.85 18.55
N THR A 59 -4.76 15.08 18.25
CA THR A 59 -4.30 15.41 16.89
C THR A 59 -3.16 14.47 16.49
N TYR A 60 -3.37 13.71 15.42
CA TYR A 60 -2.35 12.85 14.85
C TYR A 60 -1.86 13.41 13.51
N ASP A 61 -0.64 13.93 13.51
CA ASP A 61 0.02 14.37 12.29
C ASP A 61 0.67 13.19 11.59
N LEU A 62 0.07 12.80 10.46
CA LEU A 62 0.74 11.89 9.54
C LEU A 62 1.95 12.64 8.98
N LYS A 63 3.14 12.22 9.45
CA LYS A 63 4.42 12.69 8.93
C LYS A 63 4.45 12.53 7.42
N ASP A 64 5.33 13.31 6.79
CA ASP A 64 5.53 13.59 5.35
C ASP A 64 5.59 12.41 4.34
N HIS A 65 5.29 11.18 4.76
CA HIS A 65 5.48 9.95 4.01
C HIS A 65 4.20 9.35 3.42
N HIS A 66 3.01 9.94 3.64
CA HIS A 66 1.75 9.38 3.15
C HIS A 66 1.00 10.35 2.24
N SER A 67 0.46 9.86 1.11
CA SER A 67 -0.30 10.71 0.21
C SER A 67 -1.69 11.06 0.76
N PRO A 68 -2.28 12.20 0.35
CA PRO A 68 -3.69 12.49 0.61
C PRO A 68 -4.65 11.40 0.11
N ALA A 69 -4.30 10.69 -0.98
CA ALA A 69 -5.11 9.60 -1.50
C ALA A 69 -5.07 8.36 -0.59
N THR A 70 -3.90 8.04 -0.04
CA THR A 70 -3.73 6.97 0.95
C THR A 70 -4.54 7.27 2.22
N LEU A 71 -4.50 8.52 2.70
CA LEU A 71 -5.33 8.95 3.82
C LEU A 71 -6.83 8.83 3.50
N SER A 72 -7.25 9.23 2.30
CA SER A 72 -8.65 9.09 1.88
C SER A 72 -9.11 7.64 1.86
N CYS A 73 -8.25 6.71 1.41
CA CYS A 73 -8.53 5.27 1.43
C CYS A 73 -8.63 4.73 2.86
N PHE A 74 -7.74 5.17 3.76
CA PHE A 74 -7.81 4.79 5.17
C PHE A 74 -9.10 5.24 5.83
N VAL A 75 -9.51 6.50 5.61
CA VAL A 75 -10.77 7.03 6.15
C VAL A 75 -11.97 6.28 5.57
N GLN A 76 -11.99 6.04 4.26
CA GLN A 76 -13.05 5.26 3.61
C GLN A 76 -13.15 3.87 4.22
N TRP A 77 -12.01 3.18 4.39
CA TRP A 77 -11.96 1.86 4.99
C TRP A 77 -12.43 1.86 6.44
N LEU A 78 -12.01 2.85 7.24
CA LEU A 78 -12.42 2.95 8.63
C LEU A 78 -13.95 3.00 8.78
N TYR A 79 -14.63 3.74 7.90
CA TYR A 79 -16.08 3.88 7.96
C TYR A 79 -16.88 2.76 7.27
N THR A 80 -16.27 2.01 6.36
CA THR A 80 -17.02 1.07 5.50
C THR A 80 -16.48 -0.36 5.51
N GLY A 81 -15.34 -0.59 6.14
CA GLY A 81 -14.57 -1.83 6.05
C GLY A 81 -13.89 -2.05 4.70
N ALA A 82 -14.01 -1.11 3.75
CA ALA A 82 -13.51 -1.25 2.39
C ALA A 82 -12.98 0.07 1.82
N TYR A 83 -11.98 -0.03 0.93
CA TYR A 83 -11.67 1.05 -0.01
C TYR A 83 -11.49 0.48 -1.40
N ASN A 84 -11.78 1.31 -2.40
CA ASN A 84 -11.63 0.97 -3.81
C ASN A 84 -10.72 2.01 -4.47
N PRO A 85 -9.44 1.69 -4.68
CA PRO A 85 -8.55 2.63 -5.35
C PRO A 85 -8.98 2.81 -6.80
N VAL A 86 -8.78 4.01 -7.33
CA VAL A 86 -9.13 4.33 -8.73
C VAL A 86 -8.23 3.54 -9.67
N ASP A 87 -8.80 2.98 -10.74
CA ASP A 87 -8.04 2.27 -11.77
C ASP A 87 -7.49 3.24 -12.82
N ARG A 88 -6.33 3.83 -12.55
CA ARG A 88 -5.57 4.66 -13.51
C ARG A 88 -4.07 4.39 -13.41
N LYS A 89 -3.34 4.75 -14.46
CA LYS A 89 -1.87 4.65 -14.50
C LYS A 89 -1.21 5.88 -13.89
N VAL A 90 -0.18 5.65 -13.09
CA VAL A 90 0.50 6.68 -12.27
C VAL A 90 2.00 6.44 -12.25
N ARG A 91 2.79 7.42 -11.85
CA ARG A 91 4.24 7.23 -11.67
C ARG A 91 4.54 6.14 -10.63
N ALA A 92 5.41 5.21 -10.99
CA ALA A 92 5.91 4.14 -10.12
C ALA A 92 6.67 4.66 -8.89
N LEU A 93 6.69 3.86 -7.83
CA LEU A 93 7.44 4.16 -6.60
C LEU A 93 8.96 4.14 -6.86
N LYS A 94 9.70 5.11 -6.28
CA LYS A 94 11.17 5.25 -6.38
C LYS A 94 11.77 5.72 -5.04
N VAL A 95 13.03 5.37 -4.79
CA VAL A 95 13.75 5.66 -3.52
C VAL A 95 14.34 7.08 -3.48
N ASP A 96 14.75 7.64 -4.62
CA ASP A 96 15.58 8.86 -4.70
C ASP A 96 14.82 10.18 -4.49
N GLU A 97 13.54 10.11 -4.14
CA GLU A 97 12.74 11.28 -3.82
C GLU A 97 12.50 11.31 -2.30
N PRO A 98 13.39 11.97 -1.51
CA PRO A 98 13.31 12.01 -0.04
C PRO A 98 12.06 12.72 0.48
N ASN A 99 11.37 13.40 -0.43
CA ASN A 99 10.08 14.02 -0.26
C ASN A 99 9.23 13.75 -1.50
N ALA A 100 9.31 12.54 -2.07
CA ALA A 100 8.45 12.12 -3.18
C ALA A 100 7.07 12.57 -2.78
N ASN A 101 6.62 13.62 -3.42
CA ASN A 101 5.23 13.92 -3.43
C ASN A 101 4.69 12.61 -3.99
N ILE A 102 4.12 11.77 -3.11
CA ILE A 102 3.31 10.65 -3.50
C ILE A 102 2.04 11.26 -4.07
N ARG A 103 2.21 12.14 -5.04
CA ARG A 103 1.17 12.62 -5.88
C ARG A 103 0.94 11.47 -6.81
N ILE A 104 -0.31 11.09 -6.88
CA ILE A 104 -0.79 10.44 -8.05
C ILE A 104 -0.80 11.50 -9.15
N GLU A 105 0.36 11.69 -9.77
CA GLU A 105 0.48 12.48 -10.98
C GLU A 105 0.19 11.54 -12.16
N LYS A 106 -0.78 11.96 -12.99
CA LYS A 106 -1.01 11.35 -14.30
C LYS A 106 0.26 11.59 -15.12
N VAL A 107 0.84 10.52 -15.63
CA VAL A 107 2.03 10.61 -16.49
C VAL A 107 1.64 10.26 -17.92
N GLU A 108 2.14 11.03 -18.87
CA GLU A 108 2.14 10.68 -20.29
C GLU A 108 3.49 9.99 -20.59
N GLY A 109 3.45 8.69 -20.89
CA GLY A 109 4.64 7.86 -21.14
C GLY A 109 4.50 6.44 -20.58
N THR A 110 5.27 5.49 -21.13
CA THR A 110 5.24 4.07 -20.75
C THR A 110 6.27 3.67 -19.70
N ASP A 111 7.32 4.48 -19.53
CA ASP A 111 8.44 4.10 -18.67
C ASP A 111 8.27 4.60 -17.24
N GLY A 112 8.27 3.66 -16.30
CA GLY A 112 8.14 3.97 -14.87
C GLY A 112 6.73 4.37 -14.45
N ILE A 113 5.71 3.79 -15.10
CA ILE A 113 4.32 3.85 -14.65
C ILE A 113 3.94 2.56 -13.90
N MET A 114 2.90 2.64 -13.06
CA MET A 114 2.28 1.51 -12.38
C MET A 114 0.78 1.80 -12.21
N ASP A 115 0.03 0.78 -11.84
CA ASP A 115 -1.38 0.94 -11.50
C ASP A 115 -1.52 1.70 -10.18
N GLU A 116 -2.39 2.71 -10.15
CA GLU A 116 -2.67 3.45 -8.92
C GLU A 116 -3.15 2.51 -7.83
N ALA A 117 -3.99 1.52 -8.16
CA ALA A 117 -4.45 0.51 -7.23
C ALA A 117 -3.30 -0.19 -6.52
N VAL A 118 -2.25 -0.58 -7.25
CA VAL A 118 -1.04 -1.17 -6.66
C VAL A 118 -0.29 -0.14 -5.82
N LYS A 119 -0.10 1.08 -6.33
CA LYS A 119 0.62 2.14 -5.62
C LYS A 119 -0.05 2.48 -4.29
N VAL A 120 -1.35 2.73 -4.32
CA VAL A 120 -2.18 3.05 -3.16
C VAL A 120 -2.16 1.89 -2.17
N SER A 121 -2.26 0.63 -2.63
CA SER A 121 -2.26 -0.52 -1.73
C SER A 121 -0.91 -0.75 -1.05
N VAL A 122 0.22 -0.54 -1.74
CA VAL A 122 1.55 -0.52 -1.08
C VAL A 122 1.59 0.53 0.03
N LEU A 123 1.11 1.73 -0.25
CA LEU A 123 1.15 2.85 0.71
C LEU A 123 0.14 2.72 1.84
N ALA A 124 -1.04 2.14 1.56
CA ALA A 124 -2.06 1.84 2.54
C ALA A 124 -1.55 0.77 3.50
N TRP A 125 -0.86 -0.25 2.99
CA TRP A 125 -0.20 -1.24 3.82
C TRP A 125 0.84 -0.59 4.75
N GLU A 126 1.69 0.29 4.23
CA GLU A 126 2.68 1.02 5.04
C GLU A 126 2.04 1.94 6.08
N LEU A 127 0.93 2.58 5.73
CA LEU A 127 0.15 3.38 6.65
C LEU A 127 -0.45 2.51 7.76
N GLY A 128 -1.05 1.36 7.43
CA GLY A 128 -1.55 0.41 8.42
C GLY A 128 -0.45 -0.05 9.38
N GLN A 129 0.75 -0.33 8.86
CA GLN A 129 1.91 -0.64 9.69
C GLN A 129 2.31 0.52 10.61
N HIS A 130 2.27 1.76 10.11
CA HIS A 130 2.59 2.93 10.93
C HIS A 130 1.57 3.17 12.04
N LEU A 131 0.29 2.90 11.77
CA LEU A 131 -0.82 3.09 12.69
C LEU A 131 -1.06 1.90 13.63
N GLY A 132 -0.36 0.77 13.42
CA GLY A 132 -0.62 -0.48 14.12
C GLY A 132 -1.98 -1.10 13.79
N CYS A 133 -2.52 -0.81 12.60
CA CYS A 133 -3.83 -1.26 12.15
C CYS A 133 -3.70 -2.50 11.25
N GLU A 134 -3.69 -3.69 11.85
CA GLU A 134 -3.46 -4.95 11.14
C GLU A 134 -4.55 -5.27 10.12
N ALA A 135 -5.83 -5.09 10.47
CA ALA A 135 -6.93 -5.33 9.55
C ALA A 135 -6.85 -4.45 8.28
N PHE A 136 -6.36 -3.21 8.41
CA PHE A 136 -6.12 -2.34 7.26
C PHE A 136 -4.93 -2.79 6.42
N LYS A 137 -3.84 -3.26 7.06
CA LYS A 137 -2.71 -3.88 6.35
C LYS A 137 -3.19 -5.09 5.55
N ASP A 138 -3.97 -5.97 6.15
CA ASP A 138 -4.43 -7.20 5.52
C ASP A 138 -5.36 -6.92 4.36
N TYR A 139 -6.27 -5.95 4.50
CA TYR A 139 -7.09 -5.48 3.40
C TYR A 139 -6.22 -4.94 2.25
N ALA A 140 -5.20 -4.13 2.54
CA ALA A 140 -4.28 -3.66 1.51
C ALA A 140 -3.47 -4.80 0.85
N MET A 141 -3.07 -5.82 1.61
CA MET A 141 -2.39 -7.01 1.10
C MET A 141 -3.29 -7.82 0.17
N GLN A 142 -4.57 -7.98 0.51
CA GLN A 142 -5.56 -8.64 -0.36
C GLN A 142 -5.66 -7.95 -1.72
N HIS A 143 -5.71 -6.61 -1.74
CA HIS A 143 -5.71 -5.85 -3.00
C HIS A 143 -4.43 -6.07 -3.82
N LEU A 144 -3.26 -6.09 -3.17
CA LEU A 144 -1.99 -6.39 -3.85
C LEU A 144 -1.98 -7.82 -4.40
N PHE A 145 -2.41 -8.80 -3.63
CA PHE A 145 -2.48 -10.19 -4.04
C PHE A 145 -3.39 -10.38 -5.25
N VAL A 146 -4.60 -9.80 -5.21
CA VAL A 146 -5.55 -9.81 -6.32
C VAL A 146 -4.96 -9.12 -7.55
N ALA A 147 -4.30 -7.97 -7.38
CA ALA A 147 -3.66 -7.28 -8.48
C ALA A 147 -2.66 -8.21 -9.17
N PHE A 148 -1.66 -8.72 -8.46
CA PHE A 148 -0.61 -9.57 -9.04
C PHE A 148 -1.03 -10.99 -9.42
N SER A 149 -2.27 -11.40 -9.11
CA SER A 149 -2.85 -12.67 -9.58
C SER A 149 -3.57 -12.53 -10.93
N ARG A 150 -3.86 -11.31 -11.39
CA ARG A 150 -4.55 -11.05 -12.66
C ARG A 150 -3.55 -10.96 -13.82
N ALA A 151 -3.97 -11.37 -15.00
CA ALA A 151 -3.25 -11.07 -16.23
C ALA A 151 -3.35 -9.58 -16.58
N GLY A 152 -2.30 -8.99 -17.17
CA GLY A 152 -2.34 -7.62 -17.71
C GLY A 152 -2.01 -6.51 -16.72
N VAL A 153 -1.51 -6.83 -15.52
CA VAL A 153 -0.93 -5.84 -14.61
C VAL A 153 0.31 -5.22 -15.24
N GLN A 154 0.57 -3.95 -14.97
CA GLN A 154 1.81 -3.32 -15.41
C GLN A 154 3.03 -4.03 -14.80
N PRO A 155 4.11 -4.23 -15.58
CA PRO A 155 5.31 -4.88 -15.09
C PRO A 155 5.88 -4.19 -13.85
N LEU A 156 6.22 -4.98 -12.84
CA LEU A 156 6.85 -4.51 -11.63
C LEU A 156 8.25 -3.96 -11.94
N THR A 157 8.47 -2.69 -11.64
CA THR A 157 9.75 -2.02 -11.91
C THR A 157 10.76 -2.24 -10.79
N ALA A 158 12.06 -2.26 -11.13
CA ALA A 158 13.14 -2.33 -10.13
C ALA A 158 13.06 -1.21 -9.09
N GLY A 159 12.57 -0.02 -9.47
CA GLY A 159 12.38 1.11 -8.56
C GLY A 159 11.33 0.84 -7.49
N THR A 160 10.21 0.20 -7.87
CA THR A 160 9.15 -0.19 -6.95
C THR A 160 9.64 -1.28 -5.99
N VAL A 161 10.35 -2.27 -6.50
CA VAL A 161 10.97 -3.32 -5.67
C VAL A 161 11.98 -2.70 -4.70
N HIS A 162 12.83 -1.80 -5.17
CA HIS A 162 13.78 -1.09 -4.32
C HIS A 162 13.10 -0.25 -3.25
N TYR A 163 11.98 0.41 -3.58
CA TYR A 163 11.18 1.15 -2.61
C TYR A 163 10.64 0.25 -1.49
N VAL A 164 10.07 -0.92 -1.84
CA VAL A 164 9.50 -1.85 -0.84
C VAL A 164 10.60 -2.50 0.00
N LEU A 165 11.70 -2.91 -0.64
CA LEU A 165 12.81 -3.61 0.03
C LEU A 165 13.81 -2.67 0.73
N ARG A 166 13.62 -1.35 0.71
CA ARG A 166 14.54 -0.41 1.36
C ARG A 166 14.59 -0.61 2.87
N ASP A 167 15.77 -0.36 3.45
CA ASP A 167 15.91 -0.28 4.91
C ASP A 167 15.23 0.98 5.42
N ARG A 168 14.46 0.85 6.50
CA ARG A 168 13.76 1.96 7.15
C ARG A 168 14.38 2.35 8.49
N GLY A 169 15.63 1.94 8.75
CA GLY A 169 16.39 2.31 9.95
C GLY A 169 15.93 1.61 11.24
N LYS A 170 16.34 2.18 12.40
CA LYS A 170 16.24 1.59 13.76
C LYS A 170 14.81 1.31 14.27
N PHE A 171 13.77 1.79 13.60
CA PHE A 171 12.36 1.55 13.95
C PHE A 171 11.65 0.61 12.94
N GLY A 172 12.35 0.10 11.93
CA GLY A 172 11.75 -0.31 10.65
C GLY A 172 11.83 -1.79 10.28
N THR A 173 11.99 -2.70 11.24
CA THR A 173 12.04 -4.16 10.99
C THR A 173 10.87 -4.94 11.55
N ILE A 174 10.15 -4.43 12.56
CA ILE A 174 8.98 -5.14 13.10
C ILE A 174 7.81 -4.87 12.16
N GLY A 175 7.26 -5.93 11.56
CA GLY A 175 6.02 -5.91 10.79
C GLY A 175 6.10 -5.35 9.36
N TYR A 176 7.30 -5.15 8.78
CA TYR A 176 7.49 -4.84 7.35
C TYR A 176 7.74 -6.09 6.48
N ASP A 177 7.82 -7.25 7.11
CA ASP A 177 8.35 -8.45 6.46
C ASP A 177 7.35 -9.08 5.49
N GLU A 178 6.05 -9.00 5.73
CA GLU A 178 5.05 -9.62 4.87
C GLU A 178 5.00 -8.96 3.49
N LEU A 179 4.98 -7.62 3.44
CA LEU A 179 5.04 -6.86 2.18
C LEU A 179 6.34 -7.11 1.42
N ARG A 180 7.47 -7.18 2.14
CA ARG A 180 8.76 -7.50 1.51
C ARG A 180 8.75 -8.90 0.92
N VAL A 181 8.34 -9.91 1.69
CA VAL A 181 8.29 -11.31 1.25
C VAL A 181 7.37 -11.46 0.04
N PHE A 182 6.21 -10.80 0.05
CA PHE A 182 5.29 -10.79 -1.08
C PHE A 182 5.96 -10.27 -2.36
N PHE A 183 6.62 -9.11 -2.31
CA PHE A 183 7.32 -8.57 -3.48
C PHE A 183 8.54 -9.42 -3.89
N GLU A 184 9.26 -10.01 -2.93
CA GLU A 184 10.34 -10.96 -3.22
C GLU A 184 9.81 -12.20 -3.96
N ASP A 185 8.66 -12.75 -3.54
CA ASP A 185 8.01 -13.89 -4.21
C ASP A 185 7.55 -13.55 -5.62
N ILE A 186 6.88 -12.40 -5.81
CA ILE A 186 6.44 -11.95 -7.13
C ILE A 186 7.64 -11.86 -8.08
N VAL A 187 8.76 -11.27 -7.63
CA VAL A 187 9.96 -11.15 -8.47
C VAL A 187 10.60 -12.51 -8.74
N ALA A 188 10.86 -13.31 -7.70
CA ALA A 188 11.57 -14.58 -7.86
C ALA A 188 10.79 -15.59 -8.71
N ARG A 189 9.46 -15.65 -8.54
CA ARG A 189 8.56 -16.51 -9.32
C ARG A 189 8.54 -16.14 -10.80
N ASN A 190 8.43 -14.84 -11.09
CA ASN A 190 8.15 -14.34 -12.43
C ASN A 190 9.39 -13.82 -13.16
N TRP A 191 10.60 -13.97 -12.60
CA TRP A 191 11.82 -13.51 -13.26
C TRP A 191 12.03 -14.17 -14.63
N GLY A 192 12.33 -13.38 -15.66
CA GLY A 192 12.37 -13.85 -17.06
C GLY A 192 11.05 -13.65 -17.82
N ASP A 193 9.98 -13.23 -17.15
CA ASP A 193 8.74 -12.78 -17.77
C ASP A 193 8.63 -11.25 -17.67
N GLU A 194 9.05 -10.56 -18.73
CA GLU A 194 9.06 -9.09 -18.77
C GLU A 194 7.66 -8.46 -18.75
N THR A 195 6.61 -9.26 -18.97
CA THR A 195 5.23 -8.79 -18.83
C THR A 195 4.82 -8.61 -17.37
N ILE A 196 5.53 -9.25 -16.43
CA ILE A 196 5.26 -9.18 -14.99
C ILE A 196 6.39 -8.46 -14.25
N VAL A 197 7.65 -8.65 -14.63
CA VAL A 197 8.82 -8.04 -13.96
C VAL A 197 9.69 -7.33 -14.98
N SER A 198 9.78 -6.00 -14.89
CA SER A 198 10.59 -5.22 -15.84
C SER A 198 12.09 -5.33 -15.56
N HIS A 199 12.87 -5.61 -16.60
CA HIS A 199 14.34 -5.66 -16.55
C HIS A 199 15.03 -4.32 -16.87
N GLY A 200 14.28 -3.24 -17.13
CA GLY A 200 14.81 -2.00 -17.71
C GLY A 200 15.90 -1.29 -16.89
N ASN A 201 15.80 -1.28 -15.55
CA ASN A 201 16.79 -0.60 -14.70
C ASN A 201 17.82 -1.59 -14.10
N LYS A 202 18.79 -1.97 -14.93
CA LYS A 202 19.87 -2.92 -14.59
C LYS A 202 20.68 -2.50 -13.36
N ASN A 203 20.93 -1.20 -13.18
CA ASN A 203 21.70 -0.69 -12.04
C ASN A 203 20.96 -0.88 -10.72
N THR A 204 19.66 -0.60 -10.68
CA THR A 204 18.83 -0.86 -9.50
C THR A 204 18.71 -2.36 -9.22
N TRP A 205 18.56 -3.20 -10.24
CA TRP A 205 18.59 -4.65 -10.06
C TRP A 205 19.92 -5.16 -9.49
N LYS A 206 21.05 -4.68 -10.03
CA LYS A 206 22.38 -4.98 -9.50
C LYS A 206 22.50 -4.57 -8.03
N LEU A 207 22.01 -3.38 -7.67
CA LEU A 207 22.01 -2.90 -6.29
C LEU A 207 21.18 -3.82 -5.39
N LEU A 208 19.95 -4.14 -5.78
CA LEU A 208 19.06 -5.05 -5.04
C LEU A 208 19.72 -6.40 -4.78
N LEU A 209 20.23 -7.06 -5.83
CA LEU A 209 20.88 -8.37 -5.72
C LEU A 209 22.19 -8.30 -4.94
N THR A 210 22.91 -7.18 -4.94
CA THR A 210 24.18 -7.06 -4.21
C THR A 210 23.96 -6.77 -2.72
N LYS A 211 23.03 -5.87 -2.40
CA LYS A 211 22.84 -5.33 -1.04
C LYS A 211 21.84 -6.12 -0.19
N ARG A 212 20.93 -6.89 -0.79
CA ARG A 212 19.88 -7.63 -0.09
C ARG A 212 20.20 -9.12 -0.09
N SER A 213 20.95 -9.59 0.91
CA SER A 213 21.42 -10.99 0.98
C SER A 213 20.27 -12.01 1.00
N ARG A 214 19.21 -11.75 1.77
CA ARG A 214 17.97 -12.55 1.81
C ARG A 214 17.33 -12.66 0.43
N PHE A 215 17.02 -11.50 -0.17
CA PHE A 215 16.43 -11.44 -1.51
C PHE A 215 17.32 -12.12 -2.55
N ARG A 216 18.64 -11.88 -2.53
CA ARG A 216 19.60 -12.53 -3.43
C ARG A 216 19.54 -14.04 -3.33
N ARG A 217 19.55 -14.59 -2.11
CA ARG A 217 19.51 -16.05 -1.91
C ARG A 217 18.24 -16.63 -2.52
N LYS A 218 17.07 -16.10 -2.13
CA LYS A 218 15.77 -16.52 -2.64
C LYS A 218 15.69 -16.41 -4.17
N PHE A 219 16.17 -15.30 -4.72
CA PHE A 219 16.23 -15.07 -6.15
C PHE A 219 17.09 -16.13 -6.87
N LEU A 220 18.29 -16.41 -6.36
CA LEU A 220 19.19 -17.41 -6.93
C LEU A 220 18.59 -18.81 -6.87
N ASP A 221 18.03 -19.21 -5.72
CA ASP A 221 17.41 -20.52 -5.53
C ASP A 221 16.25 -20.73 -6.53
N CYS A 222 15.40 -19.72 -6.71
CA CYS A 222 14.33 -19.75 -7.70
C CYS A 222 14.87 -19.73 -9.15
N SER A 223 15.98 -19.03 -9.42
CA SER A 223 16.54 -18.94 -10.77
C SER A 223 17.06 -20.27 -11.34
N LEU A 224 17.22 -21.30 -10.49
CA LEU A 224 17.58 -22.66 -10.89
C LEU A 224 16.45 -23.43 -11.58
N SER A 225 15.21 -22.92 -11.53
CA SER A 225 14.02 -23.52 -12.13
C SER A 225 13.43 -22.63 -13.22
N THR A 226 12.67 -23.21 -14.15
CA THR A 226 11.99 -22.42 -15.21
C THR A 226 10.84 -21.60 -14.61
N PRO A 227 10.40 -20.50 -15.28
CA PRO A 227 9.23 -19.74 -14.84
C PRO A 227 7.98 -20.60 -14.66
N GLU A 228 7.77 -21.62 -15.49
CA GLU A 228 6.63 -22.54 -15.42
C GLU A 228 6.70 -23.40 -14.15
N GLN A 229 7.87 -23.97 -13.86
CA GLN A 229 8.08 -24.77 -12.65
C GLN A 229 7.84 -23.95 -11.38
N ARG A 230 8.30 -22.70 -11.35
CA ARG A 230 8.03 -21.79 -10.22
C ARG A 230 6.56 -21.42 -10.10
N ARG A 231 5.86 -21.26 -11.22
CA ARG A 231 4.43 -20.93 -11.25
C ARG A 231 3.53 -22.12 -10.92
N ALA A 232 4.03 -23.35 -10.99
CA ALA A 232 3.28 -24.55 -10.63
C ALA A 232 2.90 -24.59 -9.14
N ILE A 233 3.70 -23.96 -8.27
CA ILE A 233 3.39 -23.80 -6.85
C ILE A 233 2.56 -22.53 -6.70
N PRO A 234 1.26 -22.55 -6.35
CA PRO A 234 0.47 -21.32 -6.22
C PRO A 234 0.97 -20.45 -5.05
N LEU A 235 0.83 -19.13 -5.17
CA LEU A 235 1.02 -18.24 -4.01
C LEU A 235 -0.16 -18.43 -3.05
N ASN A 236 0.11 -18.40 -1.75
CA ASN A 236 -0.92 -18.45 -0.72
C ASN A 236 -1.04 -17.07 -0.04
N LEU A 237 -2.22 -16.45 -0.11
CA LEU A 237 -2.49 -15.16 0.51
C LEU A 237 -2.21 -15.19 2.03
N ASP A 238 -2.55 -16.27 2.70
CA ASP A 238 -2.42 -16.39 4.16
C ASP A 238 -0.97 -16.26 4.64
N THR A 239 0.00 -16.57 3.78
CA THR A 239 1.43 -16.36 4.05
C THR A 239 1.80 -14.88 4.24
N TYR A 240 0.98 -13.97 3.69
CA TYR A 240 1.25 -12.53 3.66
C TYR A 240 0.34 -11.69 4.57
N LEU A 241 -0.69 -12.30 5.15
CA LEU A 241 -1.54 -11.61 6.13
C LEU A 241 -0.84 -11.52 7.49
N CYS A 242 -1.20 -10.52 8.29
CA CYS A 242 -0.86 -10.46 9.70
C CYS A 242 -1.37 -11.74 10.40
N ASP A 243 -0.69 -12.08 11.49
CA ASP A 243 -1.06 -13.23 12.30
C ASP A 243 -1.66 -12.69 13.60
N PRO A 244 -2.99 -12.75 13.75
CA PRO A 244 -3.66 -12.15 14.91
C PRO A 244 -3.26 -12.82 16.23
N ASP A 245 -2.79 -14.07 16.18
CA ASP A 245 -2.53 -14.90 17.37
C ASP A 245 -1.04 -15.25 17.58
N GLY A 246 -0.16 -14.88 16.63
CA GLY A 246 1.28 -15.19 16.69
C GLY A 246 1.62 -16.68 16.50
N GLU A 247 0.70 -17.48 15.97
CA GLU A 247 0.84 -18.91 15.74
C GLU A 247 1.63 -19.31 14.48
N LYS A 248 1.98 -18.36 13.60
CA LYS A 248 2.83 -18.58 12.43
C LYS A 248 4.25 -18.85 12.87
N GLN A 249 4.54 -20.11 13.18
CA GLN A 249 5.89 -20.64 13.19
C GLN A 249 6.46 -20.52 11.76
N ARG A 250 7.34 -19.53 11.56
CA ARG A 250 8.10 -19.34 10.31
C ARG A 250 9.35 -20.19 10.28
#